data_AF-A0A966Q199-F1
#
_entry.id   AF-A0A966Q199-F1
#
_cell.length_a   1.000
_cell.length_b   1.000
_cell.length_c   1.000
_cell.angle_alpha   90.00
_cell.angle_beta   90.00
_cell.angle_gamma   90.00
#
_symmetry.space_group_name_H-M   'P 1'
#
loop_
_entity.id
_entity.type
_entity.pdbx_description
1 polymer ?
#
loop_
_entity_poly.entity_id
_entity_poly.type
_entity_poly.pdbx_seq_one_letter_code
_entity_poly.pdbx_strand_id
1 'polypeptide(L)'
;DFIALVDKPAIQKNFLKFADSFSDYPESVKNTAQKALDWAAENGWGTCGTPVGKTRANQLASGEPISLDTIQRMYSYLSRHKVDLESSKSYEDGCGKLMYDAWGGEAALTWAENKLTSVQKMKFSINEDEQIVSGPLMLSDTPIYRFDANGEYYVVFNAATIQKIVQKYFQKGYQANVNLMHDPMQIVDGVTIFESFITSKKRGIQPMVGFEDAPEGSWFGSFKVDNPEVWASIKNGDFKGFSVEGLFKYKRPEEMKAEQIKAQIKNLLDQVKLH
;
A
#
# COMPACT_ATOMS: atom_id res chain seq x y z
N ASP A 1 6.31 8.62 -17.01
CA ASP A 1 5.42 8.41 -18.16
C ASP A 1 5.54 6.98 -18.69
N PHE A 2 5.44 6.01 -17.77
CA PHE A 2 5.57 4.57 -18.00
C PHE A 2 4.58 3.85 -17.08
N ILE A 3 4.26 2.61 -17.42
CA ILE A 3 3.63 1.67 -16.49
C ILE A 3 4.64 0.56 -16.20
N ALA A 4 5.00 0.40 -14.94
CA ALA A 4 5.91 -0.65 -14.52
C ALA A 4 5.15 -1.94 -14.21
N LEU A 5 5.69 -3.07 -14.65
CA LEU A 5 5.39 -4.38 -14.07
C LEU A 5 6.19 -4.53 -12.78
N VAL A 6 5.50 -4.85 -11.68
CA VAL A 6 6.09 -4.88 -10.34
C VAL A 6 5.66 -6.11 -9.54
N ASP A 7 6.53 -6.57 -8.65
CA ASP A 7 6.24 -7.65 -7.69
C ASP A 7 5.27 -7.21 -6.59
N LYS A 8 5.35 -5.93 -6.19
CA LYS A 8 4.60 -5.28 -5.11
C LYS A 8 3.98 -3.97 -5.60
N PRO A 9 2.76 -4.00 -6.17
CA PRO A 9 2.09 -2.83 -6.70
C PRO A 9 1.64 -1.84 -5.60
N ALA A 10 1.55 -0.55 -5.93
CA ALA A 10 1.34 0.63 -5.06
C ALA A 10 2.55 1.25 -4.32
N ILE A 11 3.76 0.70 -4.47
CA ILE A 11 4.97 1.23 -3.83
C ILE A 11 5.88 1.84 -4.93
N GLN A 12 5.88 3.17 -5.08
CA GLN A 12 6.74 3.84 -6.06
C GLN A 12 8.18 3.93 -5.55
N LYS A 13 9.13 3.55 -6.42
CA LYS A 13 10.56 3.34 -6.14
C LYS A 13 11.46 4.53 -6.46
N ASN A 14 11.05 5.76 -6.17
CA ASN A 14 11.98 6.87 -6.42
C ASN A 14 13.01 6.96 -5.29
N PHE A 15 14.24 6.58 -5.66
CA PHE A 15 15.51 6.65 -4.95
C PHE A 15 15.76 5.53 -3.92
N LEU A 16 16.72 4.66 -4.28
CA LEU A 16 17.25 3.50 -3.56
C LEU A 16 16.45 2.20 -3.75
N LYS A 17 17.21 1.14 -4.03
CA LYS A 17 16.81 -0.27 -4.14
C LYS A 17 15.61 -0.60 -3.22
N PHE A 18 14.54 -1.22 -3.76
CA PHE A 18 13.44 -1.70 -2.91
C PHE A 18 14.01 -2.53 -1.77
N ALA A 19 13.65 -2.17 -0.56
CA ALA A 19 13.80 -3.07 0.55
C ALA A 19 12.74 -4.17 0.38
N ASP A 20 13.13 -5.43 0.52
CA ASP A 20 12.20 -6.55 0.77
C ASP A 20 11.46 -6.42 2.11
N SER A 21 11.43 -5.20 2.65
CA SER A 21 11.15 -4.86 4.02
C SER A 21 10.61 -3.43 4.14
N PHE A 22 9.82 -3.22 5.17
CA PHE A 22 8.91 -2.10 5.40
C PHE A 22 9.21 -1.54 6.80
N SER A 23 9.61 -0.29 6.92
CA SER A 23 9.85 0.37 8.24
C SER A 23 8.77 1.39 8.58
N ASP A 24 7.65 1.37 7.85
CA ASP A 24 6.57 2.36 7.85
C ASP A 24 5.42 2.03 8.79
N TYR A 25 5.68 1.22 9.82
CA TYR A 25 4.72 1.01 10.88
C TYR A 25 4.70 2.22 11.83
N PRO A 26 3.51 2.68 12.27
CA PRO A 26 3.34 3.91 13.03
C PRO A 26 4.22 4.00 14.28
N GLU A 27 4.51 5.20 14.74
CA GLU A 27 5.26 5.41 15.99
C GLU A 27 4.56 4.77 17.21
N SER A 28 3.24 4.62 17.17
CA SER A 28 2.49 3.86 18.17
C SER A 28 2.85 2.38 18.19
N VAL A 29 3.20 1.77 17.05
CA VAL A 29 3.71 0.39 16.96
C VAL A 29 5.07 0.28 17.65
N LYS A 30 6.00 1.20 17.31
CA LYS A 30 7.35 1.25 17.90
C LYS A 30 7.30 1.42 19.41
N ASN A 31 6.56 2.43 19.86
CA ASN A 31 6.41 2.75 21.28
C ASN A 31 5.75 1.60 22.06
N THR A 32 4.80 0.88 21.45
CA THR A 32 4.16 -0.27 22.10
C THR A 32 5.12 -1.45 22.23
N ALA A 33 5.89 -1.74 21.18
CA ALA A 33 6.94 -2.74 21.25
C ALA A 33 8.02 -2.37 22.29
N GLN A 34 8.45 -1.11 22.32
CA GLN A 34 9.42 -0.62 23.30
C GLN A 34 8.93 -0.77 24.74
N LYS A 35 7.65 -0.44 25.02
CA LYS A 35 7.06 -0.66 26.36
C LYS A 35 7.13 -2.11 26.83
N ALA A 36 6.89 -3.05 25.91
CA ALA A 36 7.00 -4.48 26.23
C ALA A 36 8.47 -4.89 26.50
N LEU A 37 9.43 -4.32 25.75
CA LEU A 37 10.86 -4.53 25.99
C LEU A 37 11.30 -3.94 27.35
N ASP A 38 10.88 -2.73 27.67
CA ASP A 38 11.24 -2.03 28.91
C ASP A 38 10.73 -2.83 30.12
N TRP A 39 9.47 -3.25 30.09
CA TRP A 39 8.92 -4.08 31.16
C TRP A 39 9.66 -5.40 31.28
N ALA A 40 10.00 -6.05 30.17
CA ALA A 40 10.74 -7.31 30.18
C ALA A 40 12.21 -7.15 30.59
N ALA A 41 12.81 -5.97 30.46
CA ALA A 41 14.15 -5.68 30.95
C ALA A 41 14.17 -5.57 32.49
N GLU A 42 13.12 -5.01 33.07
CA GLU A 42 12.97 -4.87 34.53
C GLU A 42 12.49 -6.16 35.21
N ASN A 43 11.53 -6.86 34.59
CA ASN A 43 10.82 -7.98 35.21
C ASN A 43 11.20 -9.36 34.63
N GLY A 44 11.94 -9.37 33.52
CA GLY A 44 12.24 -10.58 32.76
C GLY A 44 11.06 -11.05 31.90
N TRP A 45 11.38 -11.79 30.84
CA TRP A 45 10.35 -12.41 29.99
C TRP A 45 9.64 -13.61 30.65
N GLY A 46 10.22 -14.19 31.71
CA GLY A 46 9.73 -15.43 32.31
C GLY A 46 9.55 -16.56 31.27
N THR A 47 8.38 -17.20 31.28
CA THR A 47 7.97 -18.21 30.30
C THR A 47 7.36 -17.60 29.03
N CYS A 48 7.22 -16.28 28.96
CA CYS A 48 6.56 -15.60 27.87
C CYS A 48 7.47 -15.40 26.65
N GLY A 49 6.87 -15.56 25.48
CA GLY A 49 7.47 -15.26 24.19
C GLY A 49 8.46 -16.29 23.69
N THR A 50 8.30 -16.66 22.42
CA THR A 50 9.32 -17.40 21.67
C THR A 50 10.47 -16.47 21.28
N PRO A 51 11.65 -17.00 20.88
CA PRO A 51 12.73 -16.19 20.33
C PRO A 51 12.27 -15.28 19.18
N VAL A 52 11.36 -15.79 18.32
CA VAL A 52 10.78 -15.01 17.21
C VAL A 52 10.00 -13.79 17.71
N GLY A 53 9.18 -13.96 18.75
CA GLY A 53 8.41 -12.85 19.33
C GLY A 53 9.31 -11.79 19.98
N LYS A 54 10.37 -12.24 20.67
CA LYS A 54 11.35 -11.34 21.30
C LYS A 54 12.18 -10.58 20.26
N THR A 55 12.59 -11.25 19.19
CA THR A 55 13.22 -10.60 18.04
C THR A 55 12.27 -9.57 17.43
N ARG A 56 11.00 -9.93 17.17
CA ARG A 56 10.02 -9.00 16.60
C ARG A 56 9.87 -7.73 17.43
N ALA A 57 9.81 -7.85 18.77
CA ALA A 57 9.75 -6.69 19.65
C ALA A 57 10.93 -5.74 19.48
N ASN A 58 12.15 -6.28 19.47
CA ASN A 58 13.36 -5.49 19.22
C ASN A 58 13.34 -4.83 17.84
N GLN A 59 12.96 -5.56 16.79
CA GLN A 59 12.90 -5.02 15.42
C GLN A 59 11.88 -3.88 15.29
N LEU A 60 10.69 -4.04 15.88
CA LEU A 60 9.66 -2.99 15.84
C LEU A 60 10.07 -1.78 16.68
N ALA A 61 10.63 -2.00 17.87
CA ALA A 61 11.07 -0.91 18.72
C ALA A 61 12.22 -0.10 18.08
N SER A 62 13.14 -0.76 17.37
CA SER A 62 14.24 -0.11 16.67
C SER A 62 13.85 0.55 15.35
N GLY A 63 12.61 0.38 14.87
CA GLY A 63 12.20 0.86 13.55
C GLY A 63 12.84 0.09 12.39
N GLU A 64 13.35 -1.12 12.62
CA GLU A 64 13.95 -1.95 11.58
C GLU A 64 12.94 -2.25 10.45
N PRO A 65 13.37 -2.24 9.18
CA PRO A 65 12.53 -2.69 8.07
C PRO A 65 12.11 -4.16 8.22
N ILE A 66 10.83 -4.47 8.00
CA ILE A 66 10.25 -5.82 8.12
C ILE A 66 9.60 -6.32 6.82
N SER A 67 9.74 -7.59 6.45
CA SER A 67 9.24 -8.10 5.16
C SER A 67 7.71 -8.20 5.05
N LEU A 68 7.16 -8.31 3.83
CA LEU A 68 5.73 -8.56 3.65
C LEU A 68 5.28 -9.87 4.33
N ASP A 69 6.11 -10.92 4.27
CA ASP A 69 5.88 -12.17 5.02
C ASP A 69 5.83 -11.90 6.53
N THR A 70 6.71 -11.03 7.03
CA THR A 70 6.68 -10.60 8.43
C THR A 70 5.38 -9.88 8.77
N ILE A 71 4.92 -8.96 7.92
CA ILE A 71 3.65 -8.25 8.11
C ILE A 71 2.48 -9.25 8.13
N GLN A 72 2.49 -10.26 7.27
CA GLN A 72 1.49 -11.32 7.25
C GLN A 72 1.51 -12.19 8.52
N ARG A 73 2.70 -12.47 9.06
CA ARG A 73 2.85 -13.14 10.36
C ARG A 73 2.36 -12.26 11.50
N MET A 74 2.65 -10.96 11.47
CA MET A 74 2.15 -10.01 12.47
C MET A 74 0.62 -9.99 12.49
N TYR A 75 -0.01 -9.82 11.33
CA TYR A 75 -1.47 -9.90 11.20
C TYR A 75 -2.01 -11.23 11.74
N SER A 76 -1.44 -12.36 11.32
CA SER A 76 -1.90 -13.70 11.75
C SER A 76 -1.73 -13.92 13.25
N TYR A 77 -0.67 -13.40 13.86
CA TYR A 77 -0.44 -13.50 15.30
C TYR A 77 -1.43 -12.62 16.06
N LEU A 78 -1.46 -11.32 15.75
CA LEU A 78 -2.28 -10.34 16.45
C LEU A 78 -3.78 -10.65 16.31
N SER A 79 -4.26 -11.04 15.13
CA SER A 79 -5.67 -11.42 14.94
C SER A 79 -6.09 -12.59 15.82
N ARG A 80 -5.21 -13.59 16.01
CA ARG A 80 -5.52 -14.78 16.84
C ARG A 80 -5.46 -14.48 18.34
N HIS A 81 -4.54 -13.62 18.77
CA HIS A 81 -4.28 -13.36 20.18
C HIS A 81 -5.01 -12.11 20.70
N LYS A 82 -5.80 -11.43 19.85
CA LYS A 82 -6.64 -10.30 20.28
C LYS A 82 -7.64 -10.69 21.37
N VAL A 83 -8.16 -11.93 21.32
CA VAL A 83 -9.08 -12.46 22.35
C VAL A 83 -8.39 -12.63 23.71
N ASP A 84 -7.07 -12.82 23.74
CA ASP A 84 -6.33 -12.98 25.00
C ASP A 84 -6.37 -11.69 25.83
N LEU A 85 -6.60 -10.53 25.21
CA LEU A 85 -6.73 -9.24 25.88
C LEU A 85 -7.98 -9.12 26.75
N GLU A 86 -8.96 -10.01 26.57
CA GLU A 86 -10.15 -10.05 27.43
C GLU A 86 -9.80 -10.55 28.84
N SER A 87 -8.86 -11.49 28.93
CA SER A 87 -8.39 -12.09 30.19
C SER A 87 -7.04 -11.56 30.68
N SER A 88 -6.19 -11.03 29.79
CA SER A 88 -4.87 -10.47 30.09
C SER A 88 -4.85 -8.96 29.79
N LYS A 89 -5.07 -8.13 30.84
CA LYS A 89 -5.24 -6.67 30.68
C LYS A 89 -3.98 -5.88 31.01
N SER A 90 -3.12 -6.45 31.85
CA SER A 90 -1.81 -5.94 32.25
C SER A 90 -0.71 -6.95 31.90
N TYR A 91 0.56 -6.53 32.01
CA TYR A 91 1.70 -7.43 31.73
C TYR A 91 1.89 -8.48 32.82
N GLU A 92 1.27 -8.28 33.98
CA GLU A 92 1.27 -9.18 35.12
C GLU A 92 0.20 -10.29 34.99
N ASP A 93 -0.82 -10.10 34.14
CA ASP A 93 -1.92 -11.04 33.91
C ASP A 93 -1.54 -12.20 32.98
N GLY A 94 -0.28 -12.64 33.04
CA GLY A 94 0.30 -13.65 32.13
C GLY A 94 0.76 -13.08 30.79
N CYS A 95 1.04 -13.98 29.83
CA CYS A 95 1.77 -13.60 28.61
C CYS A 95 0.96 -12.84 27.57
N GLY A 96 -0.37 -12.79 27.67
CA GLY A 96 -1.26 -12.29 26.62
C GLY A 96 -0.97 -10.84 26.25
N LYS A 97 -1.14 -9.91 27.19
CA LYS A 97 -0.91 -8.47 26.96
C LYS A 97 0.54 -8.18 26.57
N LEU A 98 1.49 -8.78 27.29
CA LEU A 98 2.93 -8.55 27.06
C LEU A 98 3.33 -8.97 25.63
N MET A 99 2.89 -10.15 25.19
CA MET A 99 3.23 -10.64 23.86
C MET A 99 2.44 -9.96 22.75
N TYR A 100 1.20 -9.54 23.01
CA TYR A 100 0.45 -8.72 22.05
C TYR A 100 1.16 -7.38 21.78
N ASP A 101 1.61 -6.70 22.83
CA ASP A 101 2.34 -5.44 22.73
C ASP A 101 3.76 -5.61 22.18
N ALA A 102 4.43 -6.71 22.48
CA ALA A 102 5.72 -7.08 21.87
C ALA A 102 5.64 -7.19 20.35
N TRP A 103 4.46 -7.50 19.79
CA TRP A 103 4.20 -7.49 18.35
C TRP A 103 3.63 -6.16 17.83
N GLY A 104 3.65 -5.10 18.67
CA GLY A 104 3.23 -3.75 18.32
C GLY A 104 1.75 -3.44 18.59
N GLY A 105 1.01 -4.38 19.20
CA GLY A 105 -0.34 -4.20 19.69
C GLY A 105 -1.39 -3.90 18.60
N GLU A 106 -2.49 -3.25 19.01
CA GLU A 106 -3.64 -2.99 18.13
C GLU A 106 -3.26 -2.11 16.92
N ALA A 107 -2.36 -1.15 17.15
CA ALA A 107 -1.85 -0.30 16.07
C ALA A 107 -1.14 -1.12 14.99
N ALA A 108 -0.37 -2.15 15.39
CA ALA A 108 0.30 -3.02 14.45
C ALA A 108 -0.68 -3.94 13.71
N LEU A 109 -1.76 -4.37 14.37
CA LEU A 109 -2.81 -5.16 13.74
C LEU A 109 -3.49 -4.35 12.63
N THR A 110 -3.98 -3.16 12.96
CA THR A 110 -4.64 -2.27 12.00
C THR A 110 -3.70 -1.88 10.86
N TRP A 111 -2.44 -1.57 11.17
CA TRP A 111 -1.45 -1.23 10.14
C TRP A 111 -1.17 -2.43 9.22
N ALA A 112 -0.94 -3.62 9.79
CA ALA A 112 -0.64 -4.82 9.01
C ALA A 112 -1.82 -5.22 8.12
N GLU A 113 -3.05 -5.16 8.64
CA GLU A 113 -4.27 -5.39 7.87
C GLU A 113 -4.36 -4.43 6.67
N ASN A 114 -4.29 -3.12 6.93
CA ASN A 114 -4.34 -2.11 5.87
C ASN A 114 -3.22 -2.29 4.84
N LYS A 115 -2.01 -2.63 5.29
CA LYS A 115 -0.88 -2.88 4.40
C LYS A 115 -1.15 -4.09 3.51
N LEU A 116 -1.58 -5.21 4.07
CA LEU A 116 -1.89 -6.43 3.32
C LEU A 116 -3.05 -6.22 2.36
N THR A 117 -4.13 -5.55 2.79
CA THR A 117 -5.26 -5.20 1.93
C THR A 117 -4.82 -4.30 0.79
N SER A 118 -4.00 -3.28 1.04
CA SER A 118 -3.50 -2.37 -0.01
C SER A 118 -2.66 -3.10 -1.07
N VAL A 119 -1.81 -4.05 -0.65
CA VAL A 119 -0.98 -4.85 -1.55
C VAL A 119 -1.83 -5.87 -2.31
N GLN A 120 -2.82 -6.47 -1.66
CA GLN A 120 -3.72 -7.44 -2.28
C GLN A 120 -4.63 -6.79 -3.33
N LYS A 121 -5.14 -5.59 -3.06
CA LYS A 121 -6.01 -4.80 -3.96
C LYS A 121 -5.32 -4.23 -5.18
N MET A 122 -4.03 -4.51 -5.39
CA MET A 122 -3.28 -3.95 -6.50
C MET A 122 -2.68 -5.00 -7.43
N LYS A 123 -2.90 -6.29 -7.14
CA LYS A 123 -2.44 -7.38 -7.98
C LYS A 123 -3.28 -7.47 -9.26
N PHE A 124 -2.67 -7.79 -10.40
CA PHE A 124 -3.43 -8.13 -11.61
C PHE A 124 -3.88 -9.60 -11.57
N SER A 125 -4.94 -9.92 -12.29
CA SER A 125 -5.28 -11.29 -12.70
C SER A 125 -4.49 -11.67 -13.95
N ILE A 126 -4.32 -12.98 -14.16
CA ILE A 126 -3.62 -13.56 -15.31
C ILE A 126 -4.61 -14.42 -16.09
N ASN A 127 -4.78 -14.15 -17.37
CA ASN A 127 -5.43 -15.03 -18.33
C ASN A 127 -4.33 -15.69 -19.17
N GLU A 128 -4.08 -16.96 -18.90
CA GLU A 128 -2.94 -17.67 -19.49
C GLU A 128 -3.10 -17.94 -20.99
N ASP A 129 -4.32 -18.28 -21.42
CA ASP A 129 -4.61 -18.68 -22.80
C ASP A 129 -4.42 -17.51 -23.78
N GLU A 130 -4.79 -16.30 -23.36
CA GLU A 130 -4.72 -15.09 -24.19
C GLU A 130 -3.44 -14.27 -23.95
N GLN A 131 -2.63 -14.66 -22.95
CA GLN A 131 -1.48 -13.91 -22.45
C GLN A 131 -1.84 -12.47 -22.07
N ILE A 132 -2.89 -12.34 -21.25
CA ILE A 132 -3.43 -11.06 -20.80
C ILE A 132 -3.25 -10.95 -19.29
N VAL A 133 -2.81 -9.78 -18.84
CA VAL A 133 -2.87 -9.38 -17.43
C VAL A 133 -3.79 -8.18 -17.25
N SER A 134 -4.69 -8.25 -16.28
CA SER A 134 -5.73 -7.24 -16.06
C SER A 134 -5.82 -6.86 -14.59
N GLY A 135 -5.94 -5.56 -14.30
CA GLY A 135 -5.98 -5.12 -12.91
C GLY A 135 -6.01 -3.61 -12.74
N PRO A 136 -6.00 -3.14 -11.50
CA PRO A 136 -5.97 -1.71 -11.20
C PRO A 136 -4.59 -1.14 -11.49
N LEU A 137 -4.58 -0.01 -12.19
CA LEU A 137 -3.39 0.83 -12.38
C LEU A 137 -3.31 1.91 -11.29
N MET A 138 -4.49 2.46 -10.92
CA MET A 138 -4.63 3.42 -9.83
C MET A 138 -6.01 3.29 -9.18
N LEU A 139 -6.06 3.16 -7.86
CA LEU A 139 -7.31 3.26 -7.11
C LEU A 139 -7.55 4.70 -6.65
N SER A 140 -8.72 5.26 -6.94
CA SER A 140 -9.08 6.60 -6.45
C SER A 140 -9.28 6.59 -4.94
N ASP A 141 -9.01 7.73 -4.31
CA ASP A 141 -9.25 8.00 -2.88
C ASP A 141 -8.66 6.95 -1.91
N THR A 142 -7.71 6.14 -2.41
CA THR A 142 -7.04 5.08 -1.66
C THR A 142 -5.71 5.63 -1.16
N PRO A 143 -5.48 5.73 0.17
CA PRO A 143 -4.23 6.24 0.72
C PRO A 143 -3.05 5.36 0.33
N ILE A 144 -2.06 5.97 -0.31
CA ILE A 144 -0.81 5.32 -0.67
C ILE A 144 0.29 5.86 0.24
N TYR A 145 0.81 5.01 1.12
CA TYR A 145 1.87 5.40 2.03
C TYR A 145 3.18 5.73 1.29
N ARG A 146 3.89 6.76 1.76
CA ARG A 146 5.21 7.19 1.30
C ARG A 146 6.09 7.52 2.51
N PHE A 147 7.39 7.28 2.33
CA PHE A 147 8.44 7.67 3.26
C PHE A 147 9.60 8.26 2.47
N ASP A 148 10.03 9.46 2.85
CA ASP A 148 11.24 10.08 2.33
C ASP A 148 12.06 10.72 3.46
N ALA A 149 13.12 11.44 3.12
CA ALA A 149 13.99 12.10 4.09
C ALA A 149 13.28 13.10 5.03
N ASN A 150 12.07 13.55 4.68
CA ASN A 150 11.25 14.48 5.45
C ASN A 150 10.18 13.78 6.30
N GLY A 151 10.12 12.44 6.28
CA GLY A 151 9.23 11.65 7.11
C GLY A 151 8.10 10.95 6.35
N GLU A 152 7.10 10.50 7.10
CA GLU A 152 5.99 9.69 6.61
C GLU A 152 4.84 10.57 6.11
N TYR A 153 4.26 10.21 4.96
CA TYR A 153 3.05 10.87 4.48
C TYR A 153 2.23 9.93 3.59
N TYR A 154 0.94 10.25 3.42
CA TYR A 154 0.07 9.55 2.49
C TYR A 154 -0.13 10.40 1.24
N VAL A 155 -0.05 9.74 0.10
CA VAL A 155 -0.46 10.28 -1.19
C VAL A 155 -1.83 9.72 -1.53
N VAL A 156 -2.77 10.59 -1.86
CA VAL A 156 -4.11 10.21 -2.33
C VAL A 156 -4.33 10.83 -3.70
N PHE A 157 -4.87 10.06 -4.63
CA PHE A 157 -5.29 10.56 -5.93
C PHE A 157 -6.81 10.49 -6.02
N ASN A 158 -7.46 11.64 -6.20
CA ASN A 158 -8.90 11.67 -6.42
C ASN A 158 -9.24 11.31 -7.89
N ALA A 159 -10.51 10.94 -8.11
CA ALA A 159 -11.05 10.58 -9.43
C ALA A 159 -10.72 11.59 -10.54
N ALA A 160 -10.85 12.90 -10.24
CA ALA A 160 -10.57 13.96 -11.21
C ALA A 160 -9.09 14.03 -11.62
N THR A 161 -8.18 13.75 -10.67
CA THR A 161 -6.74 13.70 -10.94
C THR A 161 -6.39 12.48 -11.78
N ILE A 162 -6.93 11.31 -11.42
CA ILE A 162 -6.75 10.08 -12.20
C ILE A 162 -7.25 10.26 -13.62
N GLN A 163 -8.43 10.86 -13.82
CA GLN A 163 -8.97 11.14 -15.15
C GLN A 163 -8.00 11.97 -16.02
N LYS A 164 -7.37 13.01 -15.47
CA LYS A 164 -6.37 13.81 -16.19
C LYS A 164 -5.12 13.01 -16.52
N ILE A 165 -4.66 12.16 -15.60
CA ILE A 165 -3.51 11.28 -15.80
C ILE A 165 -3.78 10.34 -16.98
N VAL A 166 -4.92 9.64 -16.97
CA VAL A 166 -5.32 8.72 -18.04
C VAL A 166 -5.43 9.44 -19.38
N GLN A 167 -6.14 10.56 -19.44
CA GLN A 167 -6.29 11.32 -20.68
C GLN A 167 -4.93 11.75 -21.25
N LYS A 168 -4.03 12.27 -20.41
CA LYS A 168 -2.68 12.64 -20.83
C LYS A 168 -1.86 11.43 -21.31
N TYR A 169 -1.94 10.31 -20.59
CA TYR A 169 -1.24 9.07 -20.92
C TYR A 169 -1.58 8.59 -22.34
N PHE A 170 -2.88 8.50 -22.65
CA PHE A 170 -3.37 8.04 -23.95
C PHE A 170 -3.16 9.08 -25.06
N GLN A 171 -3.32 10.39 -24.77
CA GLN A 171 -3.03 11.45 -25.74
C GLN A 171 -1.56 11.47 -26.20
N LYS A 172 -0.66 10.98 -25.35
CA LYS A 172 0.78 10.95 -25.62
C LYS A 172 1.27 9.68 -26.31
N GLY A 173 0.39 8.71 -26.54
CA GLY A 173 0.79 7.46 -27.19
C GLY A 173 1.58 6.51 -26.27
N TYR A 174 1.47 6.65 -24.95
CA TYR A 174 2.26 5.87 -23.99
C TYR A 174 1.76 4.43 -23.77
N GLN A 175 0.81 3.94 -24.56
CA GLN A 175 0.20 2.61 -24.40
C GLN A 175 1.20 1.44 -24.35
N ALA A 176 2.36 1.58 -24.99
CA ALA A 176 3.43 0.56 -25.00
C ALA A 176 4.63 0.93 -24.10
N ASN A 177 4.56 2.03 -23.34
CA ASN A 177 5.64 2.45 -22.44
C ASN A 177 5.61 1.62 -21.16
N VAL A 178 6.17 0.42 -21.23
CA VAL A 178 6.27 -0.51 -20.10
C VAL A 178 7.71 -0.71 -19.69
N ASN A 179 7.98 -0.71 -18.39
CA ASN A 179 9.28 -1.10 -17.85
C ASN A 179 9.11 -2.15 -16.75
N LEU A 180 10.23 -2.70 -16.29
CA LEU A 180 10.27 -3.61 -15.17
C LEU A 180 10.75 -2.88 -13.91
N MET A 181 10.00 -2.99 -12.81
CA MET A 181 10.43 -2.55 -11.49
C MET A 181 10.85 -1.07 -11.37
N HIS A 182 10.26 -0.18 -12.16
CA HIS A 182 10.60 1.24 -12.21
C HIS A 182 12.05 1.52 -12.65
N ASP A 183 12.66 0.59 -13.39
CA ASP A 183 14.02 0.77 -13.91
C ASP A 183 13.96 1.40 -15.31
N PRO A 184 14.45 2.65 -15.49
CA PRO A 184 14.44 3.32 -16.80
C PRO A 184 15.34 2.63 -17.84
N MET A 185 16.21 1.71 -17.42
CA MET A 185 17.04 0.89 -18.32
C MET A 185 16.37 -0.45 -18.68
N GLN A 186 15.27 -0.82 -18.03
CA GLN A 186 14.52 -2.06 -18.31
C GLN A 186 13.17 -1.77 -18.95
N ILE A 187 13.19 -0.97 -20.01
CA ILE A 187 12.03 -0.77 -20.89
C ILE A 187 11.86 -2.04 -21.73
N VAL A 188 10.63 -2.53 -21.83
CA VAL A 188 10.33 -3.77 -22.54
C VAL A 188 9.38 -3.52 -23.71
N ASP A 189 9.70 -4.13 -24.85
CA ASP A 189 8.80 -4.22 -26.00
C ASP A 189 7.84 -5.42 -25.85
N GLY A 190 6.77 -5.43 -26.65
CA GLY A 190 5.82 -6.54 -26.69
C GLY A 190 4.88 -6.61 -25.48
N VAL A 191 4.72 -5.49 -24.74
CA VAL A 191 3.74 -5.36 -23.66
C VAL A 191 2.94 -4.08 -23.90
N THR A 192 1.65 -4.22 -24.20
CA THR A 192 0.82 -3.08 -24.64
C THR A 192 -0.55 -3.09 -23.98
N ILE A 193 -0.99 -1.93 -23.47
CA ILE A 193 -2.36 -1.77 -22.99
C ILE A 193 -3.32 -1.77 -24.19
N PHE A 194 -4.29 -2.69 -24.18
CA PHE A 194 -5.32 -2.77 -25.24
C PHE A 194 -6.71 -2.43 -24.70
N GLU A 195 -6.94 -2.58 -23.39
CA GLU A 195 -8.15 -2.13 -22.70
C GLU A 195 -7.81 -1.18 -21.56
N SER A 196 -8.58 -0.11 -21.42
CA SER A 196 -8.43 0.85 -20.33
C SER A 196 -9.75 1.53 -20.03
N PHE A 197 -10.11 1.60 -18.76
CA PHE A 197 -11.31 2.30 -18.31
C PHE A 197 -11.16 2.88 -16.92
N ILE A 198 -11.98 3.90 -16.65
CA ILE A 198 -12.13 4.50 -15.34
C ILE A 198 -13.51 4.10 -14.82
N THR A 199 -13.59 3.58 -13.60
CA THR A 199 -14.89 3.22 -12.98
C THR A 199 -15.78 4.46 -12.89
N SER A 200 -17.05 4.29 -13.28
CA SER A 200 -18.00 5.39 -13.32
C SER A 200 -19.41 4.84 -13.24
N LYS A 201 -20.09 5.08 -12.11
CA LYS A 201 -21.48 4.67 -11.91
C LYS A 201 -22.39 5.35 -12.92
N LYS A 202 -22.14 6.64 -13.17
CA LYS A 202 -22.87 7.44 -14.16
C LYS A 202 -22.79 6.86 -15.59
N ARG A 203 -21.67 6.25 -15.95
CA ARG A 203 -21.47 5.64 -17.29
C ARG A 203 -21.74 4.14 -17.31
N GLY A 204 -22.16 3.55 -16.19
CA GLY A 204 -22.36 2.10 -16.06
C GLY A 204 -21.08 1.27 -16.08
N ILE A 205 -19.91 1.90 -15.86
CA ILE A 205 -18.61 1.22 -15.87
C ILE A 205 -18.30 0.77 -14.44
N GLN A 206 -18.44 -0.53 -14.19
CA GLN A 206 -18.19 -1.15 -12.89
C GLN A 206 -16.69 -1.50 -12.72
N PRO A 207 -16.21 -1.69 -11.48
CA PRO A 207 -14.90 -2.28 -11.24
C PRO A 207 -14.75 -3.69 -11.84
N MET A 208 -13.51 -4.13 -12.03
CA MET A 208 -13.23 -5.53 -12.40
C MET A 208 -13.66 -6.48 -11.28
N VAL A 209 -14.00 -7.72 -11.64
CA VAL A 209 -14.26 -8.80 -10.67
C VAL A 209 -13.08 -8.96 -9.72
N GLY A 210 -13.33 -9.04 -8.42
CA GLY A 210 -12.31 -9.05 -7.37
C GLY A 210 -11.89 -7.65 -6.87
N PHE A 211 -12.45 -6.59 -7.45
CA PHE A 211 -12.24 -5.19 -7.04
C PHE A 211 -13.57 -4.46 -6.85
N GLU A 212 -14.63 -5.15 -6.43
CA GLU A 212 -15.98 -4.60 -6.30
C GLU A 212 -16.07 -3.39 -5.36
N ASP A 213 -15.12 -3.29 -4.42
CA ASP A 213 -14.99 -2.19 -3.47
C ASP A 213 -14.05 -1.07 -3.94
N ALA A 214 -13.54 -1.14 -5.18
CA ALA A 214 -12.72 -0.10 -5.76
C ALA A 214 -13.49 1.23 -5.83
N PRO A 215 -12.91 2.34 -5.35
CA PRO A 215 -13.61 3.62 -5.34
C PRO A 215 -13.94 4.11 -6.76
N GLU A 216 -14.98 4.93 -6.87
CA GLU A 216 -15.40 5.52 -8.15
C GLU A 216 -14.29 6.43 -8.70
N GLY A 217 -14.00 6.32 -9.99
CA GLY A 217 -12.89 7.04 -10.62
C GLY A 217 -11.55 6.31 -10.57
N SER A 218 -11.53 5.04 -10.18
CA SER A 218 -10.34 4.17 -10.23
C SER A 218 -10.03 3.76 -11.67
N TRP A 219 -8.74 3.69 -12.03
CA TRP A 219 -8.25 3.32 -13.35
C TRP A 219 -7.84 1.85 -13.39
N PHE A 220 -8.44 1.11 -14.32
CA PHE A 220 -8.15 -0.27 -14.64
C PHE A 220 -7.70 -0.42 -16.10
N GLY A 221 -6.99 -1.50 -16.38
CA GLY A 221 -6.53 -1.80 -17.73
C GLY A 221 -6.09 -3.25 -17.89
N SER A 222 -6.04 -3.66 -19.16
CA SER A 222 -5.59 -4.99 -19.59
C SER A 222 -4.44 -4.84 -20.56
N PHE A 223 -3.38 -5.61 -20.35
CA PHE A 223 -2.19 -5.64 -21.20
C PHE A 223 -2.12 -6.96 -21.93
N LYS A 224 -1.83 -6.88 -23.23
CA LYS A 224 -1.36 -8.02 -24.01
C LYS A 224 0.14 -8.15 -23.80
N VAL A 225 0.60 -9.34 -23.44
CA VAL A 225 2.01 -9.64 -23.18
C VAL A 225 2.52 -10.62 -24.25
N ASP A 226 2.95 -10.08 -25.39
CA ASP A 226 3.50 -10.86 -26.50
C ASP A 226 4.99 -11.18 -26.31
N ASN A 227 5.65 -10.49 -25.39
CA ASN A 227 7.05 -10.75 -25.02
C ASN A 227 7.16 -12.05 -24.20
N PRO A 228 7.81 -13.11 -24.72
CA PRO A 228 7.84 -14.42 -24.08
C PRO A 228 8.64 -14.44 -22.78
N GLU A 229 9.67 -13.60 -22.65
CA GLU A 229 10.49 -13.51 -21.43
C GLU A 229 9.70 -12.84 -20.30
N VAL A 230 9.06 -11.71 -20.62
CA VAL A 230 8.19 -11.00 -19.66
C VAL A 230 7.03 -11.90 -19.25
N TRP A 231 6.43 -12.62 -20.19
CA TRP A 231 5.35 -13.57 -19.92
C TRP A 231 5.80 -14.70 -18.99
N ALA A 232 6.99 -15.27 -19.20
CA ALA A 232 7.55 -16.28 -18.32
C ALA A 232 7.75 -15.75 -16.89
N SER A 233 8.28 -14.54 -16.74
CA SER A 233 8.46 -13.89 -15.44
C SER A 233 7.13 -13.61 -14.72
N ILE A 234 6.09 -13.20 -15.44
CA ILE A 234 4.73 -13.05 -14.88
C ILE A 234 4.23 -14.38 -14.33
N LYS A 235 4.36 -15.48 -15.11
CA LYS A 235 3.92 -16.81 -14.67
C LYS A 235 4.72 -17.35 -13.49
N ASN A 236 5.99 -17.00 -13.38
CA ASN A 236 6.83 -17.33 -12.22
C ASN A 236 6.47 -16.50 -10.97
N GLY A 237 5.63 -15.48 -11.13
CA GLY A 237 5.23 -14.58 -10.05
C GLY A 237 6.28 -13.51 -9.74
N ASP A 238 7.21 -13.24 -10.66
CA ASP A 238 8.19 -12.15 -10.52
C ASP A 238 7.49 -10.79 -10.58
N PHE A 239 6.42 -10.70 -11.38
CA PHE A 239 5.55 -9.53 -11.49
C PHE A 239 4.11 -9.91 -11.16
N LYS A 240 3.46 -9.10 -10.31
CA LYS A 240 2.13 -9.38 -9.75
C LYS A 240 1.15 -8.24 -9.91
N GLY A 241 1.61 -7.04 -10.30
CA GLY A 241 0.74 -5.88 -10.49
C GLY A 241 1.37 -4.78 -11.34
N PHE A 242 0.61 -3.69 -11.49
CA PHE A 242 1.03 -2.51 -12.21
C PHE A 242 1.42 -1.37 -11.26
N SER A 243 2.27 -0.47 -11.72
CA SER A 243 2.54 0.79 -11.03
C SER A 243 2.78 1.92 -12.02
N VAL A 244 1.98 2.99 -11.92
CA VAL A 244 2.05 4.12 -12.84
C VAL A 244 3.21 5.04 -12.45
N GLU A 245 4.05 5.40 -13.41
CA GLU A 245 5.14 6.36 -13.23
C GLU A 245 4.84 7.69 -13.91
N GLY A 246 5.03 8.78 -13.16
CA GLY A 246 4.91 10.13 -13.69
C GLY A 246 5.50 11.16 -12.73
N LEU A 247 5.88 12.32 -13.28
CA LEU A 247 6.20 13.50 -12.49
C LEU A 247 4.90 14.09 -11.94
N PHE A 248 4.43 13.55 -10.82
CA PHE A 248 3.32 14.13 -10.07
C PHE A 248 3.88 15.25 -9.20
N LYS A 249 3.57 16.51 -9.53
CA LYS A 249 3.85 17.64 -8.64
C LYS A 249 2.93 17.53 -7.43
N TYR A 250 3.38 16.89 -6.37
CA TYR A 250 2.67 16.86 -5.11
C TYR A 250 2.77 18.22 -4.43
N LYS A 251 1.64 18.81 -4.04
CA LYS A 251 1.65 19.87 -3.03
C LYS A 251 1.73 19.18 -1.68
N ARG A 252 2.84 19.38 -0.95
CA ARG A 252 2.96 18.91 0.44
C ARG A 252 1.91 19.64 1.28
N PRO A 253 1.14 18.95 2.14
CA PRO A 253 0.17 19.58 3.04
C PRO A 253 0.76 20.61 4.02
N GLU A 254 2.09 20.66 4.16
CA GLU A 254 2.81 21.61 5.01
C GLU A 254 2.59 23.09 4.64
N GLU A 255 1.91 23.40 3.53
CA GLU A 255 1.57 24.78 3.15
C GLU A 255 0.13 25.21 3.45
N MET A 256 -0.70 24.37 4.09
CA MET A 256 -2.07 24.75 4.43
C MET A 256 -2.37 24.53 5.91
N LYS A 257 -2.39 25.63 6.67
CA LYS A 257 -2.87 25.61 8.05
C LYS A 257 -4.33 25.14 8.07
N ALA A 258 -4.72 24.33 9.07
CA ALA A 258 -6.09 23.82 9.22
C ALA A 258 -7.16 24.93 9.20
N GLU A 259 -6.79 26.14 9.63
CA GLU A 259 -7.62 27.35 9.57
C GLU A 259 -7.88 27.85 8.14
N GLN A 260 -6.91 27.69 7.23
CA GLN A 260 -7.04 28.06 5.82
C GLN A 260 -7.91 27.07 5.03
N ILE A 261 -7.84 25.77 5.38
CA ILE A 261 -8.73 24.74 4.84
C ILE A 261 -10.17 25.00 5.27
N LYS A 262 -10.41 25.35 6.55
CA LYS A 262 -11.74 25.75 7.04
C LYS A 262 -12.26 27.02 6.36
N ALA A 263 -11.41 28.01 6.11
CA ALA A 263 -11.80 29.24 5.42
C ALA A 263 -12.21 29.00 3.95
N GLN A 264 -11.52 28.10 3.24
CA GLN A 264 -11.88 27.74 1.86
C GLN A 264 -13.16 26.90 1.79
N ILE A 265 -13.36 25.96 2.72
CA ILE A 265 -14.61 25.18 2.81
C ILE A 265 -15.80 26.10 3.12
N LYS A 266 -15.62 27.09 4.01
CA LYS A 266 -16.65 28.08 4.32
C LYS A 266 -17.02 28.95 3.11
N ASN A 267 -16.03 29.46 2.36
CA ASN A 267 -16.28 30.23 1.13
C ASN A 267 -16.99 29.40 0.04
N LEU A 268 -16.66 28.12 -0.10
CA LEU A 268 -17.35 27.21 -1.04
C LEU A 268 -18.79 26.93 -0.61
N LEU A 269 -19.07 26.80 0.69
CA LEU A 269 -20.42 26.60 1.21
C LEU A 269 -21.29 27.86 1.13
N ASP A 270 -20.69 29.04 1.29
CA ASP A 270 -21.38 30.33 1.13
C ASP A 270 -21.71 30.62 -0.35
N GLN A 271 -20.94 30.10 -1.31
CA GLN A 271 -21.25 30.18 -2.75
C GLN A 271 -22.36 29.21 -3.20
N VAL A 272 -22.67 28.18 -2.40
CA VAL A 272 -23.75 27.21 -2.70
C VAL A 272 -25.09 27.64 -2.08
N LYS A 273 -25.09 28.62 -1.17
CA LYS A 273 -26.31 29.24 -0.64
C LYS A 273 -26.57 30.60 -1.30
N LEU A 274 -27.09 30.57 -2.53
CA LEU A 274 -28.07 31.53 -3.11
C LEU A 274 -28.18 31.31 -4.63
N HIS A 275 -28.96 30.30 -5.02
CA HIS A 275 -30.08 30.33 -5.97
C HIS A 275 -30.53 28.90 -6.30
#